data_AF-A0A6N8HYF6-F1
#
_entry.id   AF-A0A6N8HYF6-F1
#
_cell.length_a   1.000
_cell.length_b   1.000
_cell.length_c   1.000
_cell.angle_alpha   90.00
_cell.angle_beta   90.00
_cell.angle_gamma   90.00
#
_symmetry.space_group_name_H-M   'P 1'
#
loop_
_entity.id
_entity.type
_entity.pdbx_description
1 polymer ?
#
loop_
_entity_poly.entity_id
_entity_poly.type
_entity_poly.pdbx_seq_one_letter_code
_entity_poly.pdbx_strand_id
1 'polypeptide(L)'
;MRIIRKTTSAALQSILRVIPFIFMLTMLILHLILPDKTFSEDEMRYLTQWPAFRVERILDGNYKTKVETYFSDQFPFRIFWVHIKKGCNRSANFA
;
A
#
# COMPACT_ATOMS: atom_id res chain seq x y z
N MET A 1 -38.25 14.31 -10.61
CA MET A 1 -37.36 13.47 -9.78
C MET A 1 -36.57 14.38 -8.85
N ARG A 2 -36.92 14.47 -7.56
CA ARG A 2 -36.25 15.37 -6.59
C ARG A 2 -35.08 14.62 -5.96
N ILE A 3 -33.85 15.03 -6.27
CA ILE A 3 -32.65 14.54 -5.59
C ILE A 3 -32.57 15.26 -4.23
N ILE A 4 -32.84 14.52 -3.16
CA ILE A 4 -32.75 15.02 -1.78
C ILE A 4 -31.25 15.17 -1.45
N ARG A 5 -30.75 16.42 -1.36
CA ARG A 5 -29.40 16.68 -0.85
C ARG A 5 -29.43 16.48 0.66
N LYS A 6 -28.75 15.45 1.18
CA LYS A 6 -28.49 15.31 2.62
C LYS A 6 -27.61 16.48 3.07
N THR A 7 -28.16 17.38 3.88
CA THR A 7 -27.39 18.42 4.57
C THR A 7 -26.57 17.76 5.67
N THR A 8 -25.26 17.60 5.46
CA THR A 8 -24.35 17.02 6.45
C THR A 8 -23.94 18.10 7.45
N SER A 9 -23.92 17.77 8.75
CA SER A 9 -23.50 18.72 9.78
C SER A 9 -22.04 19.15 9.57
N ALA A 10 -21.70 20.39 9.92
CA ALA A 10 -20.33 20.92 9.76
C ALA A 10 -19.26 20.05 10.47
N ALA A 11 -19.65 19.43 11.59
CA ALA A 11 -18.82 18.46 12.30
C ALA A 11 -18.57 17.20 11.47
N LEU A 12 -19.58 16.64 10.80
CA LEU A 12 -19.44 15.44 9.96
C LEU A 12 -18.52 15.69 8.76
N GLN A 13 -18.58 16.88 8.16
CA GLN A 13 -17.67 17.25 7.07
C GLN A 13 -16.23 17.37 7.53
N SER A 14 -16.01 17.90 8.74
CA SER A 14 -14.67 18.04 9.32
C SER A 14 -14.06 16.66 9.63
N ILE A 15 -14.86 15.75 10.19
CA ILE A 15 -14.44 14.36 10.46
C ILE A 15 -14.08 13.64 9.16
N LEU A 16 -14.90 13.75 8.11
CA LEU A 16 -14.64 13.08 6.83
C LEU A 16 -13.29 13.48 6.21
N ARG A 17 -12.87 14.74 6.38
CA ARG A 17 -11.60 15.25 5.83
C ARG A 17 -10.37 14.72 6.56
N VAL A 18 -10.47 14.43 7.86
CA VAL A 18 -9.32 14.00 8.68
C VAL A 18 -9.10 12.49 8.66
N ILE A 19 -10.13 11.70 8.38
CA ILE A 19 -10.05 10.22 8.26
C ILE A 19 -8.89 9.73 7.38
N PRO A 20 -8.69 10.22 6.13
CA PRO A 20 -7.61 9.72 5.27
C PRO A 20 -6.21 10.00 5.83
N PHE A 21 -6.02 11.12 6.52
CA PHE A 21 -4.74 11.47 7.12
C PHE A 21 -4.41 10.55 8.30
N ILE A 22 -5.41 10.27 9.15
CA ILE A 22 -5.26 9.31 10.25
C ILE A 22 -4.94 7.92 9.68
N PHE A 23 -5.63 7.50 8.62
CA PHE A 23 -5.38 6.22 7.96
C PHE A 23 -3.96 6.11 7.37
N MET A 24 -3.45 7.16 6.72
CA MET A 24 -2.07 7.18 6.24
C MET A 24 -1.05 7.09 7.39
N LEU A 25 -1.31 7.81 8.49
CA LEU A 25 -0.43 7.79 9.66
C LEU A 25 -0.39 6.41 10.33
N THR A 26 -1.54 5.75 10.49
CA THR A 26 -1.58 4.40 11.06
C THR A 26 -0.88 3.38 10.18
N MET A 27 -1.03 3.47 8.85
CA MET A 27 -0.29 2.61 7.91
C MET A 27 1.23 2.83 8.00
N LEU A 28 1.68 4.08 8.17
CA LEU A 28 3.11 4.38 8.36
C LEU A 28 3.65 3.79 9.67
N ILE A 29 2.92 3.97 10.78
CA ILE A 29 3.30 3.41 12.07
C ILE A 29 3.35 1.88 12.00
N LEU A 30 2.38 1.25 11.35
CA LEU A 30 2.37 -0.20 11.16
C LEU A 30 3.56 -0.69 10.33
N HIS A 31 3.94 0.04 9.29
CA HIS A 31 5.11 -0.28 8.48
C HIS A 31 6.42 -0.20 9.29
N LEU A 32 6.52 0.71 10.25
CA LEU A 32 7.69 0.82 11.14
C LEU A 32 7.72 -0.25 12.25
N ILE A 33 6.55 -0.67 12.74
CA ILE A 33 6.43 -1.66 13.82
C ILE A 33 6.58 -3.09 13.29
N LEU A 34 6.09 -3.36 12.07
CA LEU A 34 6.22 -4.69 11.49
C LEU A 34 7.69 -4.94 11.12
N PRO A 35 8.30 -6.03 11.61
CA PRO A 35 9.64 -6.41 11.20
C PRO A 35 9.64 -6.73 9.70
N ASP A 36 10.67 -6.27 8.99
CA ASP A 36 10.88 -6.54 7.57
C ASP A 36 10.76 -8.05 7.31
N LYS A 37 9.80 -8.44 6.48
CA LYS A 37 9.63 -9.85 6.11
C LYS A 37 10.68 -10.21 5.08
N THR A 38 11.46 -11.24 5.37
CA THR A 38 12.53 -11.76 4.49
C THR A 38 12.00 -12.80 3.49
N PHE A 39 10.91 -13.49 3.85
CA PHE A 39 10.32 -14.56 3.04
C PHE A 39 8.80 -14.47 3.01
N SER A 40 8.21 -14.64 1.82
CA SER A 40 6.76 -14.76 1.63
C SER A 40 6.45 -16.22 1.36
N GLU A 41 5.87 -16.93 2.33
CA GLU A 41 5.40 -18.30 2.14
C GLU A 41 4.28 -18.37 1.09
N ASP A 42 3.42 -17.34 1.03
CA ASP A 42 2.27 -17.27 0.11
C ASP A 42 2.64 -17.12 -1.37
N GLU A 43 3.84 -16.61 -1.67
CA GLU A 43 4.34 -16.44 -3.05
C GLU A 43 5.59 -17.29 -3.34
N MET A 44 6.05 -18.10 -2.38
CA MET A 44 7.27 -18.91 -2.47
C MET A 44 8.48 -18.12 -3.01
N ARG A 45 8.66 -16.87 -2.52
CA ARG A 45 9.74 -15.99 -2.98
C ARG A 45 10.33 -15.18 -1.83
N TYR A 46 11.64 -14.96 -1.89
CA TYR A 46 12.33 -13.97 -1.05
C TYR A 46 11.84 -12.56 -1.39
N LEU A 47 11.44 -11.80 -0.36
CA LEU A 47 11.05 -10.40 -0.56
C LEU A 47 12.30 -9.56 -0.78
N THR A 48 12.14 -8.52 -1.59
CA THR A 48 13.18 -7.55 -1.83
C THR A 48 13.61 -6.96 -0.49
N GLN A 49 14.90 -7.07 -0.18
CA GLN A 49 15.51 -6.47 1.02
C GLN A 49 16.00 -5.06 0.71
N TRP A 50 16.27 -4.29 1.76
CA TRP A 50 16.75 -2.92 1.62
C TRP A 50 17.97 -2.88 0.70
N PRO A 51 17.91 -2.19 -0.45
CA PRO A 51 19.02 -2.19 -1.38
C PRO A 51 20.20 -1.46 -0.73
N ALA A 52 21.36 -2.14 -0.63
CA ALA A 52 22.58 -1.53 -0.14
C ALA A 52 22.81 -0.18 -0.86
N PHE A 53 22.89 0.90 -0.07
CA PHE A 53 23.12 2.27 -0.53
C PHE A 53 24.47 2.32 -1.25
N ARG A 54 24.44 2.15 -2.58
CA ARG A 54 25.58 2.37 -3.47
C ARG A 54 25.23 3.55 -4.36
N VAL A 55 26.00 4.62 -4.18
CA VAL A 55 25.82 5.91 -4.87
C VAL A 55 25.92 5.73 -6.39
N GLU A 56 26.69 4.75 -6.85
CA GLU A 56 26.78 4.37 -8.27
C GLU A 56 25.43 3.99 -8.89
N ARG A 57 24.55 3.31 -8.14
CA ARG A 57 23.26 2.82 -8.66
C ARG A 57 22.15 3.86 -8.61
N ILE A 58 22.34 4.95 -7.86
CA ILE A 58 21.37 6.04 -7.74
C ILE A 58 21.27 6.79 -9.08
N LEU A 59 22.37 6.91 -9.82
CA LEU A 59 22.39 7.55 -11.15
C LEU A 59 21.81 6.66 -12.26
N ASP A 60 21.85 5.33 -12.11
CA ASP A 60 21.40 4.37 -13.14
C ASP A 60 19.87 4.22 -13.26
N GLY A 61 19.07 4.94 -12.47
CA GLY A 61 17.60 4.86 -12.48
C GLY A 61 17.01 3.55 -11.92
N ASN A 62 17.79 2.47 -11.88
CA ASN A 62 17.43 1.15 -11.32
C ASN A 62 17.23 1.21 -9.79
N TYR A 63 17.88 2.15 -9.11
CA TYR A 63 17.67 2.34 -7.67
C TYR A 63 16.21 2.71 -7.33
N LYS A 64 15.56 3.54 -8.14
CA LYS A 64 14.16 3.93 -7.93
C LYS A 64 13.24 2.71 -7.98
N THR A 65 13.39 1.87 -9.01
CA THR A 65 12.58 0.65 -9.17
C THR A 65 12.79 -0.32 -8.01
N LYS A 66 14.03 -0.47 -7.52
CA LYS A 66 14.32 -1.34 -6.36
C LYS A 66 13.72 -0.81 -5.07
N VAL A 67 13.77 0.49 -4.84
CA VAL A 67 13.13 1.13 -3.67
C VAL A 67 11.61 0.99 -3.74
N GLU A 68 11.02 1.22 -4.91
CA GLU A 68 9.57 1.07 -5.12
C GLU A 68 9.10 -0.37 -4.93
N THR A 69 9.90 -1.33 -5.40
CA THR A 69 9.64 -2.76 -5.18
C THR A 69 9.78 -3.14 -3.71
N TYR A 70 10.82 -2.66 -3.02
CA TYR A 70 10.99 -2.87 -1.57
C TYR A 70 9.81 -2.30 -0.78
N PHE A 71 9.40 -1.06 -1.08
CA PHE A 71 8.28 -0.42 -0.38
C PHE A 71 6.96 -1.15 -0.63
N SER A 72 6.74 -1.63 -1.86
CA SER A 72 5.57 -2.43 -2.20
C SER A 72 5.57 -3.81 -1.53
N ASP A 73 6.74 -4.42 -1.36
CA ASP A 73 6.90 -5.73 -0.72
C ASP A 73 6.76 -5.65 0.81
N GLN A 74 7.21 -4.57 1.45
CA GLN A 74 7.14 -4.38 2.90
C GLN A 74 5.87 -3.65 3.38
N PHE A 75 4.90 -3.39 2.50
CA PHE A 75 3.68 -2.70 2.88
C PHE A 75 2.85 -3.55 3.87
N PRO A 76 2.36 -2.96 4.97
CA PRO A 76 1.58 -3.69 5.97
C PRO A 76 0.33 -4.30 5.33
N PHE A 77 0.03 -5.54 5.74
CA PHE A 77 -1.08 -6.33 5.18
C PHE A 77 -1.01 -6.60 3.66
N ARG A 78 0.19 -6.66 3.07
CA ARG A 78 0.39 -7.04 1.65
C ARG A 78 -0.48 -8.21 1.18
N ILE A 79 -0.60 -9.27 1.99
CA ILE A 79 -1.37 -10.48 1.66
C ILE A 79 -2.82 -10.14 1.32
N PHE A 80 -3.44 -9.24 2.08
CA PHE A 80 -4.82 -8.79 1.83
C PHE A 80 -4.94 -8.08 0.48
N TRP A 81 -4.03 -7.15 0.18
CA TRP A 81 -4.02 -6.41 -1.09
C TRP A 81 -3.77 -7.31 -2.30
N VAL A 82 -2.86 -8.28 -2.16
CA VAL A 82 -2.57 -9.28 -3.21
C VAL A 82 -3.78 -10.18 -3.44
N HIS A 83 -4.47 -10.59 -2.37
CA HIS A 83 -5.68 -11.40 -2.49
C HIS A 83 -6.79 -10.65 -3.23
N ILE A 84 -7.00 -9.37 -2.92
CA ILE A 84 -7.95 -8.50 -3.64
C ILE A 84 -7.56 -8.41 -5.12
N LYS A 85 -6.28 -8.18 -5.42
CA LYS A 85 -5.78 -8.09 -6.81
C LYS A 85 -6.02 -9.40 -7.57
N LYS A 86 -5.74 -10.54 -6.95
CA LYS A 86 -6.00 -11.87 -7.54
C LYS A 86 -7.49 -12.07 -7.81
N GLY A 87 -8.36 -11.68 -6.87
CA GLY A 87 -9.82 -11.73 -7.04
C GLY A 87 -10.32 -10.88 -8.20
N CYS A 88 -9.89 -9.63 -8.28
CA CYS A 88 -10.27 -8.69 -9.34
C CYS A 88 -9.76 -9.12 -10.72
N ASN A 89 -8.51 -9.60 -10.81
CA ASN A 89 -7.97 -10.08 -12.07
C ASN A 89 -8.68 -11.36 -12.54
N ARG A 90 -9.10 -12.22 -11.61
CA ARG A 90 -9.90 -13.40 -11.93
C ARG A 90 -11.25 -12.97 -12.52
N SER A 91 -11.99 -12.05 -11.89
CA SER A 91 -13.28 -11.59 -12.44
C SER A 91 -13.15 -10.89 -13.79
N ALA A 92 -12.06 -10.15 -14.02
CA ALA A 92 -11.83 -9.45 -15.29
C ALA A 92 -11.47 -10.38 -16.46
N ASN A 93 -10.94 -11.58 -16.20
CA ASN A 93 -10.70 -12.60 -17.24
C ASN A 93 -11.93 -13.48 -17.51
N PHE A 94 -12.98 -13.38 -16.69
CA PHE A 94 -14.25 -14.09 -16.85
C PHE A 94 -15.40 -13.19 -17.39
N ALA A 95 -15.12 -11.91 -17.66
CA ALA A 95 -16.01 -10.95 -18.29
C ALA A 95 -15.57 -10.68 -19.72
#